data_AF-A0A558RAA4-F1
#
_entry.id   AF-A0A558RAA4-F1
#
_cell.length_a   1.000
_cell.length_b   1.000
_cell.length_c   1.000
_cell.angle_alpha   90.00
_cell.angle_beta   90.00
_cell.angle_gamma   90.00
#
_symmetry.space_group_name_H-M   'P 1'
#
loop_
_entity.id
_entity.type
_entity.pdbx_description
1 polymer ?
#
loop_
_entity_poly.entity_id
_entity_poly.type
_entity_poly.pdbx_seq_one_letter_code
_entity_poly.pdbx_strand_id
1 'polypeptide(L)'
;MKPMPATTAKPGFWKKSHHLDRMTLRELVFAYLQYPAIVIYLGLAAVGIGLWAWRPAPIPNSLAAIGAAIVLFPLVWYLLHRWVLHSQWMWKHSLLAATWKRIHYDHHQDPNHLEVLFGSPANVVPTVAAATIPVGWMIGGMGGAAAAFATGMITTCVNEFFHCIQHLSYRPKNRWLAAIKQRHMAHHFHDETGNFGITNFGWDRLFGTMYNKVSDRAKSATVFNLGYTPEVAERFPHVARLSGGVEMRPPSHRHRAAGNTPK
;
A
#
# COMPACT_ATOMS: atom_id res chain seq x y z
N MET A 1 -47.64 14.06 26.53
CA MET A 1 -46.19 13.80 26.68
C MET A 1 -45.57 13.84 25.29
N LYS A 2 -44.70 14.83 24.99
CA LYS A 2 -44.05 14.93 23.66
C LYS A 2 -42.97 13.84 23.57
N PRO A 3 -42.93 12.99 22.52
CA PRO A 3 -41.87 12.00 22.39
C PRO A 3 -40.52 12.71 22.22
N MET A 4 -39.51 12.30 22.99
CA MET A 4 -38.14 12.78 22.80
C MET A 4 -37.63 12.34 21.42
N PRO A 5 -36.90 13.20 20.69
CA PRO A 5 -36.30 12.81 19.43
C PRO A 5 -35.27 11.71 19.69
N ALA A 6 -35.39 10.61 18.94
CA ALA A 6 -34.43 9.52 18.98
C ALA A 6 -33.05 10.06 18.57
N THR A 7 -32.08 9.98 19.47
CA THR A 7 -30.68 10.29 19.19
C THR A 7 -30.18 9.21 18.23
N THR A 8 -30.13 9.53 16.93
CA THR A 8 -29.51 8.65 15.94
C THR A 8 -28.02 8.56 16.26
N ALA A 9 -27.61 7.43 16.85
CA ALA A 9 -26.20 7.17 17.13
C ALA A 9 -25.43 7.27 15.82
N LYS A 10 -24.45 8.19 15.75
CA LYS A 10 -23.61 8.33 14.57
C LYS A 10 -22.93 6.97 14.31
N PRO A 11 -23.02 6.42 13.09
CA PRO A 11 -22.34 5.18 12.77
C PRO A 11 -20.85 5.31 13.10
N GLY A 12 -20.28 4.27 13.73
CA GLY A 12 -18.86 4.25 14.10
C GLY A 12 -17.97 4.54 12.87
N PHE A 13 -16.81 5.15 13.10
CA PHE A 13 -15.95 5.68 12.03
C PHE A 13 -15.79 4.73 10.83
N TRP A 14 -15.48 3.46 11.09
CA TRP A 14 -15.27 2.41 10.07
C TRP A 14 -16.55 1.79 9.46
N LYS A 15 -17.75 2.28 9.79
CA LYS A 15 -19.01 1.81 9.19
C LYS A 15 -19.34 2.51 7.85
N LYS A 16 -18.46 3.40 7.37
CA LYS A 16 -18.54 4.08 6.08
C LYS A 16 -17.19 3.96 5.36
N SER A 17 -17.20 4.09 4.03
CA SER A 17 -15.97 4.20 3.23
C SER A 17 -15.29 5.56 3.42
N HIS A 18 -13.96 5.56 3.33
CA HIS A 18 -13.15 6.77 3.44
C HIS A 18 -12.38 7.03 2.15
N HIS A 19 -12.43 8.27 1.68
CA HIS A 19 -11.74 8.69 0.46
C HIS A 19 -10.70 9.76 0.76
N LEU A 20 -9.43 9.47 0.45
CA LEU A 20 -8.25 10.26 0.79
C LEU A 20 -8.25 11.65 0.14
N ASP A 21 -8.79 11.77 -1.06
CA ASP A 21 -8.95 13.06 -1.76
C ASP A 21 -9.92 14.01 -1.03
N ARG A 22 -10.71 13.50 -0.09
CA ARG A 22 -11.67 14.25 0.74
C ARG A 22 -11.25 14.37 2.20
N MET A 23 -10.04 13.94 2.54
CA MET A 23 -9.51 13.98 3.90
C MET A 23 -8.44 15.06 4.05
N THR A 24 -8.44 15.71 5.19
CA THR A 24 -7.29 16.49 5.68
C THR A 24 -6.20 15.56 6.22
N LEU A 25 -4.98 16.07 6.33
CA LEU A 25 -3.89 15.32 6.97
C LEU A 25 -4.23 14.92 8.42
N ARG A 26 -4.96 15.78 9.14
CA ARG A 26 -5.39 15.50 10.53
C ARG A 26 -6.34 14.32 10.58
N GLU A 27 -7.36 14.29 9.71
CA GLU A 27 -8.29 13.18 9.62
C GLU A 27 -7.57 11.88 9.21
N LEU A 28 -6.61 11.98 8.28
CA LEU A 28 -5.78 10.82 7.91
C LEU A 28 -5.02 10.28 9.12
N VAL A 29 -4.36 11.12 9.91
CA VAL A 29 -3.61 10.66 11.09
C VAL A 29 -4.51 9.91 12.07
N PHE A 30 -5.72 10.42 12.35
CA PHE A 30 -6.67 9.72 13.21
C PHE A 30 -7.15 8.39 12.61
N ALA A 31 -7.51 8.38 11.33
CA ALA A 31 -7.92 7.16 10.64
C ALA A 31 -6.80 6.11 10.62
N TYR A 32 -5.59 6.54 10.28
CA TYR A 32 -4.41 5.69 10.15
C TYR A 32 -4.08 4.98 11.46
N LEU A 33 -4.04 5.72 12.58
CA LEU A 33 -3.75 5.16 13.91
C LEU A 33 -4.87 4.28 14.48
N GLN A 34 -6.08 4.37 13.94
CA GLN A 34 -7.22 3.52 14.30
C GLN A 34 -7.40 2.33 13.36
N TYR A 35 -6.66 2.25 12.26
CA TYR A 35 -6.83 1.20 11.28
C TYR A 35 -6.28 -0.13 11.83
N PRO A 36 -7.08 -1.22 11.86
CA PRO A 36 -6.69 -2.47 12.52
C PRO A 36 -5.35 -3.04 12.07
N ALA A 37 -5.05 -2.98 10.76
CA ALA A 37 -3.78 -3.50 10.25
C ALA A 37 -2.57 -2.70 10.77
N ILE A 38 -2.69 -1.37 10.85
CA ILE A 38 -1.63 -0.51 11.37
C ILE A 38 -1.41 -0.75 12.87
N VAL A 39 -2.48 -0.93 13.64
CA VAL A 39 -2.37 -1.29 15.06
C VAL A 39 -1.66 -2.62 15.24
N ILE A 40 -1.96 -3.63 14.40
CA ILE A 40 -1.25 -4.92 14.40
C ILE A 40 0.24 -4.72 14.08
N TYR A 41 0.59 -3.94 13.06
CA TYR A 41 1.99 -3.71 12.68
C TYR A 41 2.78 -2.99 13.77
N LEU A 42 2.19 -1.97 14.40
CA LEU A 42 2.80 -1.28 15.55
C LEU A 42 2.94 -2.20 16.76
N GLY A 43 1.95 -3.04 17.03
CA GLY A 43 2.01 -4.06 18.09
C GLY A 43 3.13 -5.07 17.86
N LEU A 44 3.26 -5.59 16.63
CA LEU A 44 4.34 -6.50 16.25
C LEU A 44 5.72 -5.84 16.31
N ALA A 45 5.83 -4.57 15.92
CA ALA A 45 7.04 -3.78 16.10
C ALA A 45 7.42 -3.68 17.59
N ALA A 46 6.45 -3.37 18.46
CA ALA A 46 6.66 -3.29 19.90
C ALA A 46 7.08 -4.63 20.50
N VAL A 47 6.49 -5.74 20.06
CA VAL A 47 6.90 -7.10 20.46
C VAL A 47 8.34 -7.37 20.01
N GLY A 48 8.70 -7.04 18.76
CA GLY A 48 10.07 -7.18 18.26
C GLY A 48 11.08 -6.37 19.08
N ILE A 49 10.75 -5.12 19.43
CA ILE A 49 11.57 -4.28 20.31
C ILE A 49 11.71 -4.90 21.70
N GLY A 50 10.61 -5.42 22.27
CA GLY A 50 10.62 -6.11 23.56
C GLY A 50 11.47 -7.39 23.55
N LEU A 51 11.39 -8.18 22.49
CA LEU A 51 12.24 -9.38 22.30
C LEU A 51 13.71 -9.02 22.16
N TRP A 52 14.03 -7.94 21.42
CA TRP A 52 15.39 -7.41 21.36
C TRP A 52 15.86 -6.93 22.74
N ALA A 53 15.04 -6.20 23.50
CA ALA A 53 15.41 -5.75 24.84
C ALA A 53 15.63 -6.91 25.82
N TRP A 54 14.85 -7.99 25.69
CA TRP A 54 15.01 -9.19 26.51
C TRP A 54 16.23 -10.04 26.13
N ARG A 55 16.54 -10.14 24.85
CA ARG A 55 17.67 -10.92 24.30
C ARG A 55 18.45 -10.08 23.29
N PRO A 56 19.18 -9.04 23.74
CA PRO A 56 19.82 -8.09 22.84
C PRO A 56 20.98 -8.73 22.09
N ALA A 57 21.11 -8.38 20.82
CA ALA A 57 22.36 -8.57 20.11
C ALA A 57 23.34 -7.45 20.53
N PRO A 58 24.66 -7.65 20.38
CA PRO A 58 25.62 -6.56 20.55
C PRO A 58 25.21 -5.33 19.73
N ILE A 59 25.51 -4.13 20.23
CA ILE A 59 25.11 -2.87 19.58
C ILE A 59 25.50 -2.82 18.10
N PRO A 60 26.75 -3.15 17.69
CA PRO A 60 27.12 -3.14 16.27
C PRO A 60 26.24 -4.07 15.42
N ASN A 61 25.94 -5.27 15.91
CA ASN A 61 25.10 -6.24 15.22
C ASN A 61 23.65 -5.77 15.14
N SER A 62 23.13 -5.14 16.20
CA SER A 62 21.80 -4.54 16.21
C SER A 62 21.69 -3.42 15.17
N LEU A 63 22.67 -2.52 15.12
CA LEU A 63 22.72 -1.44 14.12
C LEU A 63 22.85 -2.00 12.70
N ALA A 64 23.66 -3.03 12.50
CA ALA A 64 23.81 -3.69 11.21
C ALA A 64 22.50 -4.38 10.77
N ALA A 65 21.78 -5.04 11.68
CA ALA A 65 20.49 -5.67 11.40
C ALA A 65 19.40 -4.63 11.05
N ILE A 66 19.36 -3.50 11.77
CA ILE A 66 18.48 -2.37 11.46
C ILE A 66 18.81 -1.79 10.08
N GLY A 67 20.09 -1.51 9.82
CA GLY A 67 20.54 -0.99 8.53
C GLY A 67 20.21 -1.92 7.36
N ALA A 68 20.43 -3.22 7.53
CA ALA A 68 20.07 -4.23 6.55
C ALA A 68 18.56 -4.22 6.27
N ALA A 69 17.71 -4.16 7.31
CA ALA A 69 16.26 -4.10 7.15
C ALA A 69 15.80 -2.82 6.43
N ILE A 70 16.40 -1.66 6.72
CA ILE A 70 16.09 -0.37 6.05
C ILE A 70 16.38 -0.42 4.55
N VAL A 71 17.42 -1.13 4.11
CA VAL A 71 17.77 -1.27 2.69
C VAL A 71 16.96 -2.38 2.01
N LEU A 72 16.80 -3.51 2.70
CA LEU A 72 16.14 -4.70 2.16
C LEU A 72 14.63 -4.51 2.01
N PHE A 73 13.98 -3.82 2.94
CA PHE A 73 12.54 -3.62 2.86
C PHE A 73 12.10 -2.89 1.58
N PRO A 74 12.69 -1.72 1.21
CA PRO A 74 12.37 -1.07 -0.06
C PRO A 74 12.67 -1.93 -1.30
N LEU A 75 13.69 -2.80 -1.25
CA LEU A 75 14.00 -3.71 -2.35
C LEU A 75 12.90 -4.76 -2.50
N VAL A 76 12.54 -5.42 -1.40
CA VAL A 76 11.48 -6.43 -1.39
C VAL A 76 10.17 -5.82 -1.82
N TRP A 77 9.83 -4.63 -1.33
CA TRP A 77 8.65 -3.90 -1.78
C TRP A 77 8.69 -3.64 -3.29
N TYR A 78 9.80 -3.12 -3.82
CA TYR A 78 9.95 -2.88 -5.26
C TYR A 78 9.70 -4.15 -6.08
N LEU A 79 10.31 -5.27 -5.68
CA LEU A 79 10.17 -6.56 -6.37
C LEU A 79 8.73 -7.08 -6.31
N LEU A 80 8.09 -7.00 -5.14
CA LEU A 80 6.70 -7.43 -4.96
C LEU A 80 5.74 -6.53 -5.74
N HIS A 81 5.92 -5.22 -5.67
CA HIS A 81 5.09 -4.26 -6.38
C HIS A 81 5.13 -4.54 -7.88
N ARG A 82 6.33 -4.71 -8.43
CA ARG A 82 6.50 -4.97 -9.86
C ARG A 82 6.04 -6.36 -10.31
N TRP A 83 6.41 -7.43 -9.60
CA TRP A 83 6.27 -8.80 -10.10
C TRP A 83 5.12 -9.60 -9.49
N VAL A 84 4.56 -9.15 -8.37
CA VAL A 84 3.43 -9.79 -7.69
C VAL A 84 2.18 -8.92 -7.79
N LEU A 85 2.26 -7.67 -7.35
CA LEU A 85 1.12 -6.75 -7.32
C LEU A 85 0.67 -6.35 -8.75
N HIS A 86 1.62 -6.05 -9.63
CA HIS A 86 1.36 -5.80 -11.07
C HIS A 86 1.45 -7.05 -11.94
N SER A 87 1.37 -8.23 -11.33
CA SER A 87 1.46 -9.48 -12.09
C SER A 87 0.30 -9.67 -13.05
N GLN A 88 0.57 -10.35 -14.17
CA GLN A 88 -0.44 -10.75 -15.16
C GLN A 88 -0.73 -12.25 -15.18
N TRP A 89 -0.32 -12.95 -14.10
CA TRP A 89 -0.44 -14.39 -13.99
C TRP A 89 -1.43 -14.82 -12.90
N MET A 90 -1.56 -14.06 -11.80
CA MET A 90 -2.42 -14.47 -10.68
C MET A 90 -3.90 -14.54 -11.07
N TRP A 91 -4.40 -13.58 -11.87
CA TRP A 91 -5.81 -13.58 -12.30
C TRP A 91 -6.18 -14.77 -13.20
N LYS A 92 -5.19 -15.45 -13.78
CA LYS A 92 -5.39 -16.64 -14.61
C LYS A 92 -5.76 -17.87 -13.78
N HIS A 93 -5.55 -17.81 -12.47
CA HIS A 93 -5.82 -18.90 -11.53
C HIS A 93 -6.94 -18.50 -10.56
N SER A 94 -8.02 -19.29 -10.53
CA SER A 94 -9.20 -19.02 -9.69
C SER A 94 -8.87 -18.82 -8.21
N LEU A 95 -7.94 -19.61 -7.67
CA LEU A 95 -7.51 -19.57 -6.27
C LEU A 95 -6.75 -18.30 -5.91
N LEU A 96 -6.13 -17.63 -6.88
CA LEU A 96 -5.30 -16.44 -6.66
C LEU A 96 -6.00 -15.14 -7.09
N ALA A 97 -7.06 -15.24 -7.89
CA ALA A 97 -7.78 -14.09 -8.44
C ALA A 97 -8.30 -13.13 -7.34
N ALA A 98 -8.86 -13.66 -6.25
CA ALA A 98 -9.35 -12.84 -5.13
C ALA A 98 -8.20 -12.12 -4.41
N THR A 99 -7.09 -12.82 -4.19
CA THR A 99 -5.88 -12.23 -3.58
C THR A 99 -5.32 -11.15 -4.48
N TRP A 100 -5.11 -11.42 -5.77
CA TRP A 100 -4.61 -10.44 -6.73
C TRP A 100 -5.50 -9.19 -6.82
N LYS A 101 -6.82 -9.41 -6.89
CA LYS A 101 -7.82 -8.33 -6.85
C LYS A 101 -7.60 -7.42 -5.63
N ARG A 102 -7.50 -8.03 -4.44
CA ARG A 102 -7.46 -7.30 -3.17
C ARG A 102 -6.11 -6.64 -2.85
N ILE A 103 -4.99 -7.25 -3.26
CA ILE A 103 -3.66 -6.76 -2.89
C ILE A 103 -3.25 -5.51 -3.65
N HIS A 104 -3.81 -5.27 -4.86
CA HIS A 104 -3.44 -4.08 -5.62
C HIS A 104 -4.40 -3.62 -6.72
N TYR A 105 -5.04 -4.55 -7.44
CA TYR A 105 -5.95 -4.18 -8.53
C TYR A 105 -7.08 -3.25 -8.04
N ASP A 106 -7.68 -3.54 -6.87
CA ASP A 106 -8.73 -2.69 -6.28
C ASP A 106 -8.22 -1.27 -5.97
N HIS A 107 -6.95 -1.14 -5.60
CA HIS A 107 -6.34 0.16 -5.38
C HIS A 107 -6.13 0.93 -6.70
N HIS A 108 -5.69 0.28 -7.78
CA HIS A 108 -5.64 0.95 -9.10
C HIS A 108 -7.02 1.32 -9.64
N GLN A 109 -8.05 0.56 -9.29
CA GLN A 109 -9.43 0.83 -9.68
C GLN A 109 -10.06 2.00 -8.90
N ASP A 110 -9.74 2.15 -7.61
CA ASP A 110 -10.16 3.28 -6.76
C ASP A 110 -9.01 3.74 -5.85
N PRO A 111 -8.06 4.54 -6.38
CA PRO A 111 -6.81 4.89 -5.69
C PRO A 111 -7.03 5.74 -4.44
N ASN A 112 -8.16 6.45 -4.36
CA ASN A 112 -8.46 7.30 -3.22
C ASN A 112 -9.18 6.54 -2.09
N HIS A 113 -9.69 5.32 -2.33
CA HIS A 113 -10.41 4.54 -1.31
C HIS A 113 -9.41 3.95 -0.31
N LEU A 114 -9.50 4.42 0.95
CA LEU A 114 -8.53 4.13 2.00
C LEU A 114 -8.45 2.63 2.33
N GLU A 115 -9.58 1.96 2.36
CA GLU A 115 -9.72 0.58 2.82
C GLU A 115 -9.01 -0.43 1.90
N VAL A 116 -8.81 -0.08 0.63
CA VAL A 116 -8.09 -0.92 -0.35
C VAL A 116 -6.62 -0.56 -0.49
N LEU A 117 -6.18 0.53 0.14
CA LEU A 117 -4.79 1.00 0.11
C LEU A 117 -3.89 0.13 0.99
N PHE A 118 -4.35 -0.20 2.20
CA PHE A 118 -3.53 -0.94 3.17
C PHE A 118 -3.39 -2.41 2.81
N GLY A 119 -2.16 -2.91 2.92
CA GLY A 119 -1.89 -4.34 2.85
C GLY A 119 -2.58 -5.10 4.00
N SER A 120 -3.14 -6.27 3.70
CA SER A 120 -3.70 -7.16 4.73
C SER A 120 -2.60 -7.73 5.63
N PRO A 121 -2.79 -7.82 6.95
CA PRO A 121 -1.82 -8.44 7.86
C PRO A 121 -1.44 -9.86 7.45
N ALA A 122 -2.37 -10.62 6.88
CA ALA A 122 -2.13 -11.99 6.42
C ALA A 122 -1.08 -12.08 5.30
N ASN A 123 -0.87 -11.01 4.53
CA ASN A 123 0.12 -10.97 3.46
C ASN A 123 1.38 -10.21 3.89
N VAL A 124 1.19 -9.07 4.55
CA VAL A 124 2.29 -8.16 4.93
C VAL A 124 3.17 -8.76 6.01
N VAL A 125 2.60 -9.33 7.07
CA VAL A 125 3.39 -9.84 8.21
C VAL A 125 4.29 -11.01 7.78
N PRO A 126 3.80 -12.06 7.10
CA PRO A 126 4.68 -13.14 6.65
C PRO A 126 5.75 -12.67 5.67
N THR A 127 5.41 -11.72 4.78
CA THR A 127 6.36 -11.15 3.82
C THR A 127 7.50 -10.42 4.53
N VAL A 128 7.17 -9.53 5.48
CA VAL A 128 8.21 -8.77 6.20
C VAL A 128 9.02 -9.69 7.11
N ALA A 129 8.38 -10.65 7.78
CA ALA A 129 9.06 -11.67 8.57
C ALA A 129 10.07 -12.45 7.71
N ALA A 130 9.64 -12.99 6.56
CA ALA A 130 10.50 -13.74 5.65
C ALA A 130 11.66 -12.89 5.10
N ALA A 131 11.43 -11.61 4.82
CA ALA A 131 12.46 -10.70 4.35
C ALA A 131 13.50 -10.34 5.44
N THR A 132 13.06 -10.10 6.68
CA THR A 132 13.90 -9.45 7.69
C THR A 132 14.46 -10.39 8.75
N ILE A 133 13.70 -11.40 9.20
CA ILE A 133 14.10 -12.28 10.30
C ILE A 133 15.34 -13.10 9.94
N PRO A 134 15.44 -13.78 8.78
CA PRO A 134 16.61 -14.59 8.46
C PRO A 134 17.89 -13.75 8.39
N VAL A 135 17.81 -12.56 7.79
CA VAL A 135 18.95 -11.64 7.67
C VAL A 135 19.37 -11.11 9.04
N GLY A 136 18.42 -10.67 9.86
CA GLY A 136 18.71 -10.24 11.23
C GLY A 136 19.30 -11.36 12.09
N TRP A 137 18.81 -12.59 11.93
CA TRP A 137 19.35 -13.77 12.63
C TRP A 137 20.81 -14.03 12.27
N MET A 138 21.15 -13.99 10.97
CA MET A 138 22.54 -14.16 10.52
C MET A 138 23.47 -13.08 11.07
N ILE A 139 22.96 -11.87 11.31
CA ILE A 139 23.75 -10.74 11.83
C ILE A 139 23.94 -10.81 13.35
N GLY A 140 22.89 -11.14 14.11
CA GLY A 140 22.89 -10.97 15.57
C GLY A 140 22.08 -12.00 16.34
N GLY A 141 21.81 -13.17 15.76
CA GLY A 141 20.97 -14.20 16.36
C GLY A 141 19.56 -13.70 16.68
N MET A 142 18.99 -14.13 17.80
CA MET A 142 17.64 -13.75 18.22
C MET A 142 17.44 -12.23 18.33
N GLY A 143 18.42 -11.52 18.90
CA GLY A 143 18.35 -10.07 19.03
C GLY A 143 18.40 -9.36 17.67
N GLY A 144 19.27 -9.80 16.77
CA GLY A 144 19.35 -9.27 15.41
C GLY A 144 18.08 -9.51 14.61
N ALA A 145 17.51 -10.71 14.70
CA ALA A 145 16.22 -11.05 14.09
C ALA A 145 15.08 -10.16 14.59
N ALA A 146 15.00 -9.97 15.92
CA ALA A 146 13.99 -9.13 16.55
C ALA A 146 14.13 -7.66 16.14
N ALA A 147 15.35 -7.13 16.12
CA ALA A 147 15.63 -5.76 15.66
C ALA A 147 15.29 -5.55 14.18
N ALA A 148 15.67 -6.48 13.31
CA ALA A 148 15.38 -6.41 11.88
C ALA A 148 13.86 -6.50 11.61
N PHE A 149 13.15 -7.40 12.29
CA PHE A 149 11.70 -7.54 12.14
C PHE A 149 10.95 -6.31 12.64
N ALA A 150 11.31 -5.78 13.81
CA ALA A 150 10.73 -4.54 14.32
C ALA A 150 10.95 -3.37 13.34
N THR A 151 12.17 -3.26 12.80
CA THR A 151 12.51 -2.26 11.79
C THR A 151 11.67 -2.43 10.53
N GLY A 152 11.48 -3.67 10.07
CA GLY A 152 10.61 -3.98 8.93
C GLY A 152 9.17 -3.51 9.16
N MET A 153 8.59 -3.82 10.33
CA MET A 153 7.23 -3.40 10.67
C MET A 153 7.08 -1.87 10.80
N ILE A 154 8.06 -1.19 11.39
CA ILE A 154 8.09 0.27 11.45
C ILE A 154 8.17 0.86 10.03
N THR A 155 9.02 0.28 9.18
CA THR A 155 9.19 0.74 7.80
C THR A 155 7.92 0.52 6.99
N THR A 156 7.20 -0.60 7.18
CA THR A 156 5.85 -0.82 6.63
C THR A 156 4.91 0.30 7.03
N CYS A 157 4.81 0.62 8.32
CA CYS A 157 3.95 1.70 8.79
C CYS A 157 4.33 3.06 8.17
N VAL A 158 5.62 3.38 8.12
CA VAL A 158 6.08 4.63 7.48
C VAL A 158 5.72 4.65 5.99
N ASN A 159 5.92 3.54 5.29
CA ASN A 159 5.61 3.40 3.87
C ASN A 159 4.11 3.60 3.60
N GLU A 160 3.24 2.88 4.31
CA GLU A 160 1.77 2.98 4.22
C GLU A 160 1.27 4.39 4.56
N PHE A 161 1.83 5.03 5.59
CA PHE A 161 1.44 6.40 5.94
C PHE A 161 1.78 7.41 4.83
N PHE A 162 2.99 7.34 4.28
CA PHE A 162 3.37 8.19 3.15
C PHE A 162 2.57 7.85 1.89
N HIS A 163 2.26 6.58 1.67
CA HIS A 163 1.37 6.16 0.58
C HIS A 163 0.01 6.86 0.69
N CYS A 164 -0.61 6.88 1.88
CA CYS A 164 -1.86 7.64 2.09
C CYS A 164 -1.70 9.14 1.81
N ILE A 165 -0.60 9.76 2.27
CA ILE A 165 -0.35 11.20 2.04
C ILE A 165 -0.29 11.53 0.53
N GLN A 166 0.28 10.62 -0.27
CA GLN A 166 0.41 10.82 -1.71
C GLN A 166 -0.96 10.91 -2.41
N HIS A 167 -1.99 10.25 -1.88
CA HIS A 167 -3.36 10.27 -2.40
C HIS A 167 -4.27 11.37 -1.80
N LEU A 168 -3.79 12.19 -0.86
CA LEU A 168 -4.55 13.36 -0.37
C LEU A 168 -4.72 14.41 -1.50
N SER A 169 -5.72 15.28 -1.45
CA SER A 169 -5.96 16.25 -2.54
C SER A 169 -5.00 17.45 -2.57
N TYR A 170 -4.23 17.71 -1.50
CA TYR A 170 -3.34 18.86 -1.43
C TYR A 170 -1.95 18.59 -2.01
N ARG A 171 -1.26 19.64 -2.48
CA ARG A 171 0.15 19.58 -2.87
C ARG A 171 1.06 19.84 -1.66
N PRO A 172 1.94 18.89 -1.28
CA PRO A 172 2.87 19.09 -0.17
C PRO A 172 3.85 20.25 -0.42
N LYS A 173 4.15 21.04 0.63
CA LYS A 173 5.18 22.10 0.55
C LYS A 173 6.60 21.54 0.57
N ASN A 174 6.82 20.42 1.25
CA ASN A 174 8.10 19.74 1.28
C ASN A 174 8.44 19.17 -0.12
N ARG A 175 9.62 19.52 -0.64
CA ARG A 175 10.04 19.14 -2.01
C ARG A 175 10.16 17.64 -2.22
N TRP A 176 10.69 16.90 -1.24
CA TRP A 176 10.81 15.45 -1.33
C TRP A 176 9.42 14.80 -1.35
N LEU A 177 8.53 15.22 -0.44
CA LEU A 177 7.17 14.69 -0.36
C LEU A 177 6.35 14.99 -1.63
N ALA A 178 6.50 16.20 -2.19
CA ALA A 178 5.90 16.56 -3.47
C ALA A 178 6.43 15.70 -4.62
N ALA A 179 7.72 15.37 -4.62
CA ALA A 179 8.36 14.57 -5.66
C ALA A 179 7.95 13.09 -5.60
N ILE A 180 7.87 12.49 -4.41
CA ILE A 180 7.40 11.10 -4.27
C ILE A 180 5.91 11.00 -4.65
N LYS A 181 5.10 11.98 -4.24
CA LYS A 181 3.70 12.07 -4.63
C LYS A 181 3.53 12.18 -6.14
N GLN A 182 4.26 13.10 -6.78
CA GLN A 182 4.15 13.28 -8.23
C GLN A 182 4.43 11.97 -8.99
N ARG A 183 5.45 11.22 -8.59
CA ARG A 183 5.81 9.94 -9.22
C ARG A 183 4.78 8.86 -8.96
N HIS A 184 4.29 8.76 -7.72
CA HIS A 184 3.24 7.81 -7.35
C HIS A 184 1.91 8.08 -8.08
N MET A 185 1.54 9.36 -8.22
CA MET A 185 0.36 9.73 -9.02
C MET A 185 0.57 9.44 -10.51
N ALA A 186 1.79 9.63 -11.04
CA ALA A 186 2.07 9.23 -12.41
C ALA A 186 1.91 7.71 -12.59
N HIS A 187 2.35 6.91 -11.62
CA HIS A 187 2.15 5.46 -11.61
C HIS A 187 0.66 5.07 -11.68
N HIS A 188 -0.21 5.69 -10.87
CA HIS A 188 -1.64 5.35 -10.86
C HIS A 188 -2.49 5.94 -12.00
N PHE A 189 -2.05 7.05 -12.61
CA PHE A 189 -2.89 7.80 -13.56
C PHE A 189 -2.31 7.93 -14.97
N HIS A 190 -1.03 7.58 -15.16
CA HIS A 190 -0.34 7.69 -16.44
C HIS A 190 0.22 6.35 -16.94
N ASP A 191 1.11 5.71 -16.19
CA ASP A 191 1.74 4.45 -16.57
C ASP A 191 2.15 3.63 -15.33
N GLU A 192 1.46 2.52 -15.14
CA GLU A 192 1.57 1.56 -14.04
C GLU A 192 2.81 0.67 -14.15
N THR A 193 3.57 0.75 -15.24
CA THR A 193 4.76 -0.09 -15.49
C THR A 193 6.08 0.57 -15.06
N GLY A 194 6.01 1.69 -14.35
CA GLY A 194 7.18 2.38 -13.78
C GLY A 194 6.85 3.08 -12.48
N ASN A 195 7.87 3.66 -11.83
CA ASN A 195 7.74 4.36 -10.55
C ASN A 195 7.11 3.50 -9.43
N PHE A 196 7.60 2.27 -9.24
CA PHE A 196 7.09 1.32 -8.24
C PHE A 196 7.44 1.70 -6.78
N GLY A 197 8.44 2.56 -6.58
CA GLY A 197 8.80 3.07 -5.27
C GLY A 197 7.71 3.95 -4.66
N ILE A 198 7.56 3.88 -3.33
CA ILE A 198 6.59 4.72 -2.59
C ILE A 198 7.34 5.86 -1.89
N THR A 199 8.24 5.55 -0.95
CA THR A 199 8.97 6.57 -0.17
C THR A 199 10.32 6.94 -0.79
N ASN A 200 10.87 6.08 -1.64
CA ASN A 200 12.08 6.34 -2.42
C ASN A 200 12.05 5.54 -3.73
N PHE A 201 12.81 6.00 -4.72
CA PHE A 201 12.86 5.45 -6.08
C PHE A 201 14.27 4.93 -6.43
N GLY A 202 15.07 4.56 -5.42
CA GLY A 202 16.44 4.08 -5.63
C GLY A 202 16.48 2.82 -6.49
N TRP A 203 15.59 1.86 -6.18
CA TRP A 203 15.46 0.62 -6.93
C TRP A 203 14.86 0.85 -8.33
N ASP A 204 13.90 1.75 -8.48
CA ASP A 204 13.41 2.14 -9.81
C ASP A 204 14.52 2.71 -10.69
N ARG A 205 15.39 3.53 -10.11
CA ARG A 205 16.54 4.09 -10.82
C ARG A 205 17.53 2.99 -11.20
N LEU A 206 17.84 2.08 -10.28
CA LEU A 206 18.79 0.99 -10.52
C LEU A 206 18.29 0.03 -11.62
N PHE A 207 16.99 -0.29 -11.61
CA PHE A 207 16.38 -1.24 -12.55
C PHE A 207 15.71 -0.59 -13.76
N GLY A 208 15.90 0.71 -13.97
CA GLY A 208 15.44 1.43 -15.17
C GLY A 208 13.92 1.59 -15.29
N THR A 209 13.17 1.58 -14.18
CA THR A 209 11.71 1.77 -14.16
C THR A 209 11.28 3.17 -13.70
N MET A 210 12.23 4.04 -13.35
CA MET A 210 11.95 5.41 -12.94
C MET A 210 11.67 6.32 -14.15
N TYR A 211 10.61 7.12 -14.09
CA TYR A 211 10.37 8.21 -15.04
C TYR A 211 9.96 9.50 -14.32
N ASN A 212 10.45 10.65 -14.80
CA ASN A 212 10.35 11.91 -14.05
C ASN A 212 9.16 12.77 -14.49
N LYS A 213 8.81 12.74 -15.77
CA LYS A 213 7.67 13.46 -16.32
C LYS A 213 6.74 12.49 -17.02
N VAL A 214 5.44 12.74 -16.95
CA VAL A 214 4.43 11.97 -17.70
C VAL A 214 4.67 12.04 -19.21
N SER A 215 5.26 13.13 -19.73
CA SER A 215 5.66 13.25 -21.13
C SER A 215 6.74 12.26 -21.57
N ASP A 216 7.48 11.67 -20.62
CA ASP A 216 8.59 10.77 -20.93
C ASP A 216 8.08 9.38 -21.39
N ARG A 217 6.77 9.10 -21.22
CA ARG A 217 6.15 7.82 -21.58
C ARG A 217 4.77 8.02 -22.19
N ALA A 218 4.35 7.11 -23.06
CA ALA A 218 2.97 7.06 -23.52
C ALA A 218 2.04 6.73 -22.35
N LYS A 219 0.81 7.27 -22.37
CA LYS A 219 -0.19 6.91 -21.37
C LYS A 219 -0.61 5.45 -21.58
N SER A 220 -0.54 4.65 -20.52
CA SER A 220 -0.95 3.26 -20.55
C SER A 220 -2.46 3.12 -20.70
N ALA A 221 -2.87 2.19 -21.57
CA ALA A 221 -4.27 1.81 -21.74
C ALA A 221 -4.82 0.99 -20.55
N THR A 222 -3.93 0.45 -19.72
CA THR A 222 -4.24 -0.51 -18.66
C THR A 222 -3.93 0.02 -17.27
N VAL A 223 -3.63 1.31 -17.13
CA VAL A 223 -3.22 1.95 -15.87
C VAL A 223 -4.17 1.71 -14.70
N PHE A 224 -5.46 1.52 -14.96
CA PHE A 224 -6.45 1.24 -13.92
C PHE A 224 -6.72 -0.24 -13.71
N ASN A 225 -6.41 -1.12 -14.66
CA ASN A 225 -6.78 -2.55 -14.63
C ASN A 225 -5.60 -3.53 -14.68
N LEU A 226 -4.37 -3.01 -14.74
CA LEU A 226 -3.12 -3.77 -14.68
C LEU A 226 -2.97 -4.82 -15.79
N GLY A 227 -3.67 -4.66 -16.91
CA GLY A 227 -3.68 -5.57 -18.06
C GLY A 227 -4.87 -6.53 -18.08
N TYR A 228 -5.78 -6.44 -17.11
CA TYR A 228 -7.01 -7.23 -17.08
C TYR A 228 -8.11 -6.56 -17.90
N THR A 229 -8.02 -6.68 -19.23
CA THR A 229 -8.97 -6.10 -20.20
C THR A 229 -10.25 -6.96 -20.35
N PRO A 230 -11.31 -6.48 -21.00
CA PRO A 230 -12.51 -7.28 -21.28
C PRO A 230 -12.20 -8.59 -22.01
N GLU A 231 -11.31 -8.54 -23.00
CA GLU A 231 -10.88 -9.72 -23.77
C GLU A 231 -10.15 -10.74 -22.88
N VAL A 232 -9.34 -10.26 -21.93
CA VAL A 232 -8.70 -11.14 -20.94
C VAL A 232 -9.74 -11.75 -19.99
N ALA A 233 -10.78 -11.00 -19.62
CA ALA A 233 -11.83 -11.47 -18.73
C ALA A 233 -12.75 -12.52 -19.38
N GLU A 234 -12.94 -12.49 -20.70
CA GLU A 234 -13.63 -13.58 -21.42
C GLU A 234 -12.91 -14.92 -21.22
N ARG A 235 -11.57 -14.92 -21.26
CA ARG A 235 -10.75 -16.12 -21.06
C ARG A 235 -10.56 -16.48 -19.58
N PHE A 236 -10.41 -15.48 -18.71
CA PHE A 236 -10.12 -15.64 -17.29
C PHE A 236 -11.14 -14.86 -16.43
N PRO A 237 -12.40 -15.32 -16.32
CA PRO A 237 -13.52 -14.52 -15.79
C PRO A 237 -13.55 -14.33 -14.26
N HIS A 238 -12.57 -14.86 -13.53
CA HIS A 238 -12.61 -14.91 -12.06
C HIS A 238 -12.65 -13.53 -11.41
N VAL A 239 -11.78 -12.61 -11.83
CA VAL A 239 -11.73 -11.24 -11.27
C VAL A 239 -12.95 -10.43 -11.71
N ALA A 240 -13.39 -10.57 -12.96
CA ALA A 240 -14.62 -9.92 -13.46
C ALA A 240 -15.85 -10.34 -12.65
N ARG A 241 -16.02 -11.64 -12.35
CA ARG A 241 -17.11 -12.13 -11.49
C ARG A 241 -17.05 -11.55 -10.07
N LEU A 242 -15.86 -11.40 -9.50
CA LEU A 242 -15.66 -10.79 -8.18
C LEU A 242 -15.91 -9.26 -8.19
N SER A 243 -15.79 -8.63 -9.35
CA SER A 243 -15.87 -7.16 -9.49
C SER A 243 -17.21 -6.68 -10.06
N GLY A 244 -18.08 -7.59 -10.52
CA GLY A 244 -19.31 -7.25 -11.24
C GLY A 244 -19.07 -6.79 -12.69
N GLY A 245 -17.92 -7.13 -13.28
CA GLY A 245 -17.52 -6.73 -14.64
C GLY A 245 -16.04 -6.31 -14.73
N VAL A 246 -15.63 -5.84 -15.90
CA VAL A 246 -14.33 -5.18 -16.12
C VAL A 246 -14.55 -3.69 -16.28
N GLU A 247 -13.89 -2.89 -15.46
CA GLU A 247 -14.04 -1.44 -15.51
C GLU A 247 -12.78 -0.78 -16.08
N MET A 248 -12.98 -0.05 -17.17
CA MET A 248 -11.94 0.60 -17.97
C MET A 248 -11.88 2.11 -17.72
N ARG A 249 -12.92 2.70 -17.13
CA ARG A 249 -13.02 4.15 -16.97
C ARG A 249 -12.17 4.64 -15.79
N PRO A 250 -11.66 5.88 -15.87
CA PRO A 250 -10.98 6.51 -14.75
C PRO A 250 -11.90 6.61 -13.51
N PRO A 251 -11.34 6.58 -12.29
CA PRO A 251 -12.11 6.67 -11.04
C PRO A 251 -13.06 7.87 -10.97
N SER A 252 -12.64 9.03 -11.50
CA SER A 252 -13.41 10.28 -11.50
C SER A 252 -14.77 10.19 -12.21
N HIS A 253 -14.91 9.31 -13.22
CA HIS A 253 -16.17 9.11 -13.93
C HIS A 253 -17.14 8.20 -13.17
N ARG A 254 -16.63 7.35 -12.27
CA ARG A 254 -17.43 6.36 -11.51
C ARG A 254 -18.22 7.02 -10.38
N HIS A 255 -17.58 7.90 -9.61
CA HIS A 255 -18.26 8.62 -8.52
C HIS A 255 -19.38 9.53 -9.03
N ARG A 256 -19.23 10.11 -10.24
CA ARG A 256 -20.29 10.90 -10.89
C ARG A 256 -21.48 10.04 -11.30
N ALA A 257 -21.25 8.84 -11.85
CA ALA A 257 -22.32 7.92 -12.23
C ALA A 257 -23.09 7.35 -11.02
N ALA A 258 -22.41 7.20 -9.86
CA ALA A 258 -23.02 6.77 -8.61
C ALA A 258 -23.72 7.90 -7.83
N GLY A 259 -23.84 9.11 -8.39
CA GLY A 259 -24.46 10.26 -7.70
C GLY A 259 -23.65 10.84 -6.55
N ASN A 260 -22.41 10.39 -6.35
CA ASN A 260 -21.47 10.94 -5.38
C ASN A 260 -20.67 12.07 -6.04
N THR A 261 -21.33 13.21 -6.27
CA THR A 261 -20.64 14.42 -6.72
C THR A 261 -19.61 14.86 -5.68
N PRO A 262 -18.37 15.21 -6.10
CA PRO A 262 -17.43 15.88 -5.23
C PRO A 262 -18.05 17.23 -4.82
N LYS A 263 -18.07 17.51 -3.52
CA LYS A 263 -18.23 18.88 -3.01
C LYS A 263 -16.92 19.63 -3.15
#